data_AF-A0A1I7THY5-F1
#
_entry.id   AF-A0A1I7THY5-F1
#
_cell.length_a   1.000
_cell.length_b   1.000
_cell.length_c   1.000
_cell.angle_alpha   90.00
_cell.angle_beta   90.00
_cell.angle_gamma   90.00
#
_symmetry.space_group_name_H-M   'P 1'
#
loop_
_entity.id
_entity.type
_entity.pdbx_description
1 polymer ?
#
loop_
_entity_poly.entity_id
_entity_poly.type
_entity_poly.pdbx_seq_one_letter_code
_entity_poly.pdbx_strand_id
1 'polypeptide(L)'
;MRKGEFLGKRKCLKKAKKSRITPFSQLELDPPLPFQFELIVKDCCSAARYCCRNTLIKYNHNEADTSCPATWDGWNCFDSANEGVVPKQCPNYIYGGTSIKIDYDRQASKKCTRNGWELRQMYGQIREHTDYSGCMANGDAEIRIIVGLLTYLASVIFLVPAVFLLSWLRPIRYQPMFLLHRHLLLSCLAYGGLYVVTVAFYIRDDAPLSYQISQNHVSLFWTLKPKINY
;
A
#
# COMPACT_ATOMS: atom_id res chain seq x y z
N MET A 1 -19.85 -25.19 -30.67
CA MET A 1 -19.00 -24.16 -30.02
C MET A 1 -19.80 -23.55 -28.87
N ARG A 2 -19.41 -23.87 -27.63
CA ARG A 2 -20.14 -23.50 -26.41
C ARG A 2 -19.83 -22.04 -26.05
N LYS A 3 -20.86 -21.19 -26.05
CA LYS A 3 -20.84 -19.86 -25.45
C LYS A 3 -20.61 -20.04 -23.95
N GLY A 4 -19.43 -19.66 -23.47
CA GLY A 4 -19.14 -19.58 -22.04
C GLY A 4 -19.90 -18.40 -21.44
N GLU A 5 -20.87 -18.71 -20.58
CA GLU A 5 -21.47 -17.76 -19.64
C GLU A 5 -20.36 -17.14 -18.77
N PHE A 6 -19.93 -15.93 -19.11
CA PHE A 6 -19.15 -15.12 -18.20
C PHE A 6 -20.07 -14.59 -17.10
N LEU A 7 -19.92 -15.22 -15.92
CA LEU A 7 -20.42 -14.75 -14.64
C LEU A 7 -20.05 -13.27 -14.42
N GLY A 8 -21.06 -12.44 -14.14
CA GLY A 8 -20.81 -11.09 -13.67
C GLY A 8 -21.98 -10.12 -13.78
N LYS A 9 -23.24 -10.56 -13.66
CA LYS A 9 -24.37 -9.64 -13.45
C LYS A 9 -24.16 -8.90 -12.12
N ARG A 10 -23.41 -7.80 -12.14
CA ARG A 10 -23.26 -6.85 -11.03
C ARG A 10 -24.57 -6.09 -10.84
N LYS A 11 -25.60 -6.80 -10.40
CA LYS A 11 -26.86 -6.20 -9.99
C LYS A 11 -26.62 -5.49 -8.67
N CYS A 12 -26.80 -4.18 -8.66
CA CYS A 12 -27.16 -3.45 -7.46
C CYS A 12 -28.27 -4.21 -6.73
N LEU A 13 -28.02 -4.60 -5.48
CA LEU A 13 -28.98 -5.36 -4.68
C LEU A 13 -30.28 -4.55 -4.60
N LYS A 14 -31.31 -4.94 -5.38
CA LYS A 14 -32.61 -4.24 -5.47
C LYS A 14 -33.45 -4.33 -4.19
N LYS A 15 -32.97 -5.03 -3.16
CA LYS A 15 -33.43 -4.99 -1.77
C LYS A 15 -32.35 -5.66 -0.94
N ALA A 16 -31.95 -5.05 0.17
CA ALA A 16 -31.10 -5.71 1.15
C ALA A 16 -31.89 -6.89 1.74
N LYS A 17 -31.70 -8.11 1.22
CA LYS A 17 -31.89 -9.28 2.09
C LYS A 17 -30.92 -9.09 3.24
N LYS A 18 -31.42 -9.11 4.48
CA LYS A 18 -30.64 -8.95 5.71
C LYS A 18 -29.36 -9.79 5.57
N SER A 19 -28.21 -9.13 5.38
CA SER A 19 -26.94 -9.83 5.23
C SER A 19 -26.66 -10.57 6.53
N ARG A 20 -26.14 -11.80 6.47
CA ARG A 20 -25.60 -12.51 7.65
C ARG A 20 -24.32 -11.87 8.21
N ILE A 21 -23.88 -10.76 7.62
CA ILE A 21 -22.69 -10.03 8.01
C ILE A 21 -23.10 -9.07 9.13
N THR A 22 -22.42 -9.15 10.26
CA THR A 22 -22.54 -8.22 11.38
C THR A 22 -22.25 -6.80 10.86
N PRO A 23 -23.14 -5.82 11.07
CA PRO A 23 -22.86 -4.46 10.64
C PRO A 23 -21.61 -3.94 11.36
N PHE A 24 -20.84 -3.11 10.67
CA PHE A 24 -19.58 -2.57 11.19
C PHE A 24 -19.75 -1.89 12.57
N SER A 25 -20.89 -1.22 12.78
CA SER A 25 -21.24 -0.58 14.05
C SER A 25 -21.49 -1.54 15.22
N GLN A 26 -21.56 -2.85 14.97
CA GLN A 26 -21.77 -3.92 15.96
C GLN A 26 -20.61 -4.92 15.98
N LEU A 27 -19.51 -4.62 15.29
CA LEU A 27 -18.34 -5.47 15.24
C LEU A 27 -17.41 -5.11 16.41
N GLU A 28 -17.49 -5.88 17.50
CA GLU A 28 -16.55 -5.79 18.62
C GLU A 28 -15.30 -6.61 18.28
N LEU A 29 -14.14 -5.95 18.21
CA LEU A 29 -12.83 -6.54 17.97
C LEU A 29 -11.92 -6.17 19.13
N ASP A 30 -11.18 -7.15 19.64
CA ASP A 30 -10.13 -6.96 20.65
C ASP A 30 -8.76 -7.29 20.03
N PRO A 31 -7.83 -6.32 19.89
CA PRO A 31 -7.99 -4.88 20.18
C PRO A 31 -8.91 -4.17 19.17
N PRO A 32 -9.49 -3.01 19.52
CA PRO A 32 -10.36 -2.25 18.62
C PRO A 32 -9.58 -1.78 17.39
N LEU A 33 -10.28 -1.72 16.25
CA LEU A 33 -9.73 -1.15 15.03
C LEU A 33 -9.32 0.32 15.25
N PRO A 34 -8.25 0.80 14.60
CA PRO A 34 -7.89 2.21 14.66
C PRO A 34 -9.05 3.09 14.17
N PHE A 35 -9.33 4.19 14.86
CA PHE A 35 -10.44 5.11 14.52
C PHE A 35 -10.45 5.56 13.05
N GLN A 36 -9.27 5.72 12.44
CA GLN A 36 -9.13 6.09 11.03
C GLN A 36 -9.68 5.03 10.07
N PHE A 37 -9.59 3.75 10.43
CA PHE A 37 -10.04 2.64 9.59
C PHE A 37 -11.57 2.67 9.40
N GLU A 38 -12.33 2.96 10.46
CA GLU A 38 -13.78 3.07 10.38
C GLU A 38 -14.21 4.16 9.38
N LEU A 39 -13.58 5.34 9.47
CA LEU A 39 -13.92 6.48 8.60
C LEU A 39 -13.67 6.16 7.12
N ILE A 40 -12.52 5.56 6.82
CA ILE A 40 -12.12 5.15 5.46
C ILE A 40 -13.10 4.12 4.88
N VAL A 41 -13.45 3.10 5.67
CA VAL A 41 -14.38 2.04 5.23
C VAL A 41 -15.77 2.63 5.00
N LYS A 42 -16.22 3.54 5.86
CA LYS A 42 -17.50 4.23 5.71
C LYS A 42 -17.54 5.06 4.43
N ASP A 43 -16.48 5.79 4.11
CA ASP A 43 -16.36 6.58 2.88
C ASP A 43 -16.39 5.70 1.64
N CYS A 44 -15.58 4.63 1.60
CA CYS A 44 -15.57 3.65 0.50
C CYS A 44 -16.97 3.02 0.29
N CYS A 45 -17.61 2.58 1.37
CA CYS A 45 -18.96 2.01 1.31
C CYS A 45 -20.00 3.03 0.83
N SER A 46 -19.87 4.30 1.22
CA SER A 46 -20.76 5.37 0.77
C SER A 46 -20.60 5.64 -0.72
N ALA A 47 -19.36 5.67 -1.23
CA ALA A 47 -19.04 5.86 -2.64
C ALA A 47 -19.57 4.70 -3.50
N ALA A 48 -19.40 3.46 -3.04
CA ALA A 48 -19.95 2.28 -3.71
C ALA A 48 -21.49 2.33 -3.79
N ARG A 49 -22.16 2.73 -2.70
CA ARG A 49 -23.62 2.90 -2.68
C ARG A 49 -24.08 4.02 -3.62
N TYR A 50 -23.35 5.13 -3.66
CA TYR A 50 -23.62 6.24 -4.56
C TYR A 50 -23.51 5.80 -6.02
N CYS A 51 -22.40 5.16 -6.40
CA CYS A 51 -22.18 4.60 -7.73
C CYS A 51 -23.31 3.66 -8.14
N CYS A 52 -23.69 2.78 -7.24
CA CYS A 52 -24.74 1.82 -7.47
C CYS A 52 -26.09 2.52 -7.78
N ARG A 53 -26.49 3.49 -6.95
CA ARG A 53 -27.78 4.17 -7.11
C ARG A 53 -27.84 5.09 -8.33
N ASN A 54 -26.77 5.84 -8.57
CA ASN A 54 -26.80 6.94 -9.53
C ASN A 54 -26.27 6.57 -10.91
N THR A 55 -25.33 5.64 -10.97
CA THR A 55 -24.71 5.21 -12.23
C THR A 55 -25.21 3.82 -12.61
N LEU A 56 -24.91 2.79 -11.82
CA LEU A 56 -25.13 1.40 -12.25
C LEU A 56 -26.61 1.06 -12.46
N ILE A 57 -27.53 1.59 -11.65
CA ILE A 57 -28.98 1.39 -11.87
C ILE A 57 -29.49 2.17 -13.09
N LYS A 58 -28.96 3.38 -13.33
CA LYS A 58 -29.40 4.27 -14.41
C LYS A 58 -28.98 3.75 -15.79
N TYR A 59 -27.75 3.22 -15.90
CA TYR A 59 -27.19 2.75 -17.17
C TYR A 59 -27.47 1.28 -17.50
N ASN A 60 -28.10 0.52 -16.59
CA ASN A 60 -28.54 -0.88 -16.81
C ASN A 60 -29.57 -1.03 -17.96
N HIS A 61 -30.10 0.07 -18.48
CA HIS A 61 -31.13 0.09 -19.54
C HIS A 61 -30.62 0.58 -20.90
N ASN A 62 -29.37 1.09 -20.99
CA ASN A 62 -28.83 1.75 -22.18
C ASN A 62 -27.62 1.01 -22.77
N GLU A 63 -27.49 -0.31 -22.54
CA GLU A 63 -26.36 -1.14 -23.03
C GLU A 63 -26.17 -1.12 -24.56
N ALA A 64 -27.09 -0.54 -25.33
CA ALA A 64 -27.08 -0.56 -26.79
C ALA A 64 -26.12 0.45 -27.46
N ASP A 65 -25.66 1.50 -26.76
CA ASP A 65 -25.01 2.66 -27.43
C ASP A 65 -23.53 2.91 -27.07
N THR A 66 -22.91 2.12 -26.20
CA THR A 66 -21.50 2.36 -25.76
C THR A 66 -20.68 1.07 -25.73
N SER A 67 -19.40 1.14 -26.10
CA SER A 67 -18.49 -0.03 -26.13
C SER A 67 -18.21 -0.59 -24.73
N CYS A 68 -18.23 0.25 -23.69
CA CYS A 68 -17.94 -0.15 -22.32
C CYS A 68 -19.09 0.21 -21.36
N PRO A 69 -19.68 -0.77 -20.65
CA PRO A 69 -20.76 -0.49 -19.70
C PRO A 69 -20.24 0.13 -18.40
N ALA A 70 -21.10 0.87 -17.71
CA ALA A 70 -20.77 1.43 -16.41
C ALA A 70 -20.43 0.33 -15.38
N THR A 71 -19.45 0.58 -14.51
CA THR A 71 -18.91 -0.44 -13.60
C THR A 71 -18.33 0.14 -12.30
N TRP A 72 -18.30 -0.69 -11.25
CA TRP A 72 -17.57 -0.43 -10.01
C TRP A 72 -16.43 -1.44 -9.89
N ASP A 73 -15.20 -0.94 -9.78
CA ASP A 73 -13.98 -1.76 -9.76
C ASP A 73 -13.49 -2.10 -8.34
N GLY A 74 -14.18 -1.62 -7.31
CA GLY A 74 -13.78 -1.77 -5.90
C GLY A 74 -13.34 -0.45 -5.26
N TRP A 75 -12.96 0.54 -6.06
CA TRP A 75 -12.43 1.82 -5.58
C TRP A 75 -13.05 3.02 -6.30
N ASN A 76 -13.44 2.91 -7.57
CA ASN A 76 -14.03 3.99 -8.33
C ASN A 76 -15.26 3.55 -9.12
N CYS A 77 -16.12 4.53 -9.37
CA CYS A 77 -17.26 4.40 -10.25
C CYS A 77 -16.90 4.89 -11.65
N PHE A 78 -16.94 3.97 -12.62
CA PHE A 78 -16.76 4.29 -14.02
C PHE A 78 -18.12 4.31 -14.71
N ASP A 79 -18.41 5.41 -15.39
CA ASP A 79 -19.62 5.53 -16.21
C ASP A 79 -19.46 4.76 -17.53
N SER A 80 -20.53 4.61 -18.29
CA SER A 80 -20.45 4.02 -19.63
C SER A 80 -19.59 4.89 -20.54
N ALA A 81 -18.73 4.28 -21.35
CA ALA A 81 -17.77 4.98 -22.17
C ALA A 81 -17.60 4.36 -23.55
N ASN A 82 -17.19 5.20 -24.50
CA ASN A 82 -16.74 4.79 -25.82
C ASN A 82 -15.25 4.43 -25.78
N GLU A 83 -14.73 3.89 -26.88
CA GLU A 83 -13.34 3.48 -27.01
C GLU A 83 -12.38 4.63 -26.65
N GLY A 84 -11.38 4.33 -25.81
CA GLY A 84 -10.43 5.33 -25.33
C GLY A 84 -10.04 5.14 -23.87
N VAL A 85 -9.30 6.12 -23.33
CA VAL A 85 -8.88 6.15 -21.93
C VAL A 85 -9.87 6.99 -21.13
N VAL A 86 -10.39 6.42 -20.05
CA VAL A 86 -11.36 7.06 -19.16
C VAL A 86 -10.67 7.42 -17.84
N PRO A 87 -10.34 8.70 -17.61
CA PRO A 87 -9.76 9.14 -16.35
C PRO A 87 -10.82 9.30 -15.25
N LYS A 88 -10.43 9.04 -14.00
CA LYS A 88 -11.21 9.31 -12.79
C LYS A 88 -10.28 9.80 -11.68
N GLN A 89 -10.76 10.75 -10.88
CA GLN A 89 -10.01 11.25 -9.73
C GLN A 89 -9.76 10.13 -8.70
N CYS A 90 -8.60 10.17 -8.06
CA CYS A 90 -8.25 9.19 -7.04
C CYS A 90 -9.09 9.42 -5.76
N PRO A 91 -9.77 8.40 -5.23
CA PRO A 91 -10.58 8.54 -4.03
C PRO A 91 -9.69 8.65 -2.79
N ASN A 92 -10.08 9.51 -1.84
CA ASN A 92 -9.30 9.74 -0.62
C ASN A 92 -9.14 8.49 0.27
N TYR A 93 -10.11 7.56 0.23
CA TYR A 93 -10.08 6.34 1.04
C TYR A 93 -9.06 5.29 0.55
N ILE A 94 -8.36 5.51 -0.57
CA ILE A 94 -7.30 4.59 -1.03
C ILE A 94 -6.03 4.70 -0.18
N TYR A 95 -5.84 5.79 0.56
CA TYR A 95 -4.57 6.11 1.25
C TYR A 95 -4.48 5.68 2.72
N GLY A 96 -5.40 4.86 3.22
CA GLY A 96 -5.24 4.19 4.52
C GLY A 96 -5.21 5.10 5.77
N GLY A 97 -5.51 6.41 5.64
CA GLY A 97 -5.67 7.34 6.79
C GLY A 97 -4.43 8.14 7.16
N THR A 98 -3.26 7.80 6.61
CA THR A 98 -1.98 8.46 6.96
C THR A 98 -1.61 9.62 6.04
N SER A 99 -2.32 9.82 4.95
CA SER A 99 -2.14 10.99 4.07
C SER A 99 -3.39 11.24 3.24
N ILE A 100 -4.26 12.15 3.69
CA ILE A 100 -5.27 12.74 2.80
C ILE A 100 -4.49 13.59 1.79
N LYS A 101 -4.17 13.00 0.64
CA LYS A 101 -3.57 13.76 -0.45
C LYS A 101 -4.69 14.52 -1.14
N ILE A 102 -4.84 15.79 -0.77
CA ILE A 102 -5.72 16.78 -1.42
C ILE A 102 -5.07 17.22 -2.75
N ASP A 103 -4.51 16.26 -3.48
CA ASP A 103 -3.83 16.51 -4.74
C ASP A 103 -4.85 16.17 -5.83
N TYR A 104 -5.70 17.16 -6.13
CA TYR A 104 -6.84 17.04 -7.05
C TYR A 104 -6.43 16.63 -8.48
N ASP A 105 -5.13 16.68 -8.79
CA ASP A 105 -4.59 16.37 -10.11
C ASP A 105 -4.32 14.87 -10.33
N ARG A 106 -4.38 14.06 -9.27
CA ARG A 106 -4.11 12.63 -9.39
C ARG A 106 -5.32 11.88 -9.92
N GLN A 107 -5.08 11.10 -10.97
CA GLN A 107 -6.12 10.36 -11.66
C GLN A 107 -5.75 8.88 -11.81
N ALA A 108 -6.73 8.02 -11.56
CA ALA A 108 -6.73 6.66 -12.04
C ALA A 108 -7.28 6.65 -13.47
N SER A 109 -6.88 5.68 -14.29
CA SER A 109 -7.37 5.55 -15.65
C SER A 109 -7.82 4.13 -15.97
N LYS A 110 -8.85 4.02 -16.79
CA LYS A 110 -9.35 2.74 -17.28
C LYS A 110 -9.46 2.79 -18.79
N LYS A 111 -8.99 1.75 -19.48
CA LYS A 111 -9.01 1.70 -20.94
C LYS A 111 -10.25 0.96 -21.43
N CYS A 112 -11.04 1.63 -22.25
CA CYS A 112 -12.15 1.06 -22.98
C CYS A 112 -11.70 0.64 -24.38
N THR A 113 -11.96 -0.61 -24.73
CA THR A 113 -11.72 -1.18 -26.06
C THR A 113 -13.06 -1.45 -26.75
N ARG A 114 -13.02 -1.78 -28.05
CA ARG A 114 -14.21 -2.19 -28.80
C ARG A 114 -14.95 -3.38 -28.18
N ASN A 115 -14.22 -4.23 -27.45
CA ASN A 115 -14.77 -5.43 -26.81
C ASN A 115 -15.16 -5.20 -25.34
N GLY A 116 -15.12 -3.96 -24.85
CA GLY A 116 -15.36 -3.62 -23.46
C GLY A 116 -14.09 -3.19 -22.72
N TRP A 117 -14.16 -3.20 -21.38
CA TRP A 117 -13.05 -2.81 -20.52
C TRP A 117 -11.82 -3.70 -20.73
N GLU A 118 -10.64 -3.10 -20.73
CA GLU A 118 -9.37 -3.82 -20.85
C GLU A 118 -9.23 -4.86 -19.74
N LEU A 119 -8.90 -6.09 -20.14
CA LEU A 119 -8.71 -7.22 -19.25
C LEU A 119 -7.21 -7.50 -19.10
N ARG A 120 -6.77 -7.76 -17.88
CA ARG A 120 -5.38 -8.13 -17.57
C ARG A 120 -5.36 -9.44 -16.80
N GLN A 121 -4.38 -10.29 -17.12
CA GLN A 121 -4.11 -11.51 -16.37
C GLN A 121 -3.39 -11.14 -15.07
N MET A 122 -4.02 -11.41 -13.93
CA MET A 122 -3.46 -11.19 -12.61
C MET A 122 -3.67 -12.47 -11.79
N TYR A 123 -2.58 -13.03 -11.26
CA TYR A 123 -2.61 -14.24 -10.41
C TYR A 123 -3.42 -15.41 -11.02
N GLY A 124 -3.24 -15.67 -12.32
CA GLY A 124 -3.93 -16.76 -13.01
C GLY A 124 -5.39 -16.48 -13.37
N GLN A 125 -5.91 -15.26 -13.12
CA GLN A 125 -7.29 -14.86 -13.41
C GLN A 125 -7.32 -13.66 -14.36
N ILE A 126 -8.24 -13.69 -15.33
CA ILE A 126 -8.50 -12.56 -16.24
C ILE A 126 -9.52 -11.65 -15.56
N ARG A 127 -9.15 -10.40 -15.28
CA ARG A 127 -10.05 -9.40 -14.67
C ARG A 127 -9.92 -8.05 -15.36
N GLU A 128 -10.98 -7.23 -15.24
CA GLU A 128 -10.92 -5.82 -15.64
C GLU A 128 -9.78 -5.11 -14.91
N HIS A 129 -8.98 -4.36 -15.67
CA HIS A 129 -7.86 -3.62 -15.13
C HIS A 129 -8.18 -2.13 -15.06
N THR A 130 -7.82 -1.52 -13.94
CA THR A 130 -7.78 -0.07 -13.77
C THR A 130 -6.36 0.29 -13.36
N ASP A 131 -5.76 1.28 -14.02
CA ASP A 131 -4.44 1.79 -13.70
C ASP A 131 -4.53 2.86 -12.61
N TYR A 132 -4.01 2.53 -11.43
CA TYR A 132 -3.93 3.41 -10.25
C TYR A 132 -2.52 3.99 -10.04
N SER A 133 -1.61 3.85 -11.01
CA SER A 133 -0.24 4.37 -10.91
C SER A 133 -0.21 5.87 -10.61
N GLY A 134 -1.09 6.66 -11.22
CA GLY A 134 -1.24 8.10 -10.97
C GLY A 134 -1.75 8.45 -9.56
N CYS A 135 -2.36 7.51 -8.85
CA CYS A 135 -2.80 7.72 -7.46
C CYS A 135 -1.66 7.50 -6.47
N MET A 136 -0.72 6.60 -6.75
CA MET A 136 0.35 6.29 -5.80
C MET A 136 1.35 7.43 -5.69
N ALA A 137 1.59 7.89 -4.46
CA ALA A 137 2.59 8.90 -4.16
C ALA A 137 3.98 8.30 -4.03
N ASN A 138 4.53 7.83 -5.14
CA ASN A 138 5.83 7.18 -5.10
C ASN A 138 6.95 8.16 -4.71
N GLY A 139 6.80 9.47 -4.97
CA GLY A 139 7.86 10.44 -4.67
C GLY A 139 8.28 10.49 -3.18
N ASP A 140 7.33 10.61 -2.26
CA ASP A 140 7.68 10.96 -0.87
C ASP A 140 8.27 9.78 -0.08
N ALA A 141 7.76 8.56 -0.32
CA ALA A 141 8.24 7.36 0.35
C ALA A 141 9.63 6.95 -0.18
N GLU A 142 9.81 6.99 -1.51
CA GLU A 142 11.08 6.65 -2.15
C GLU A 142 12.17 7.64 -1.75
N ILE A 143 11.88 8.94 -1.74
CA ILE A 143 12.87 9.96 -1.32
C ILE A 143 13.29 9.74 0.14
N ARG A 144 12.36 9.43 1.05
CA ARG A 144 12.68 9.17 2.46
C ARG A 144 13.59 7.95 2.62
N ILE A 145 13.32 6.86 1.89
CA ILE A 145 14.14 5.65 1.92
C ILE A 145 15.53 5.94 1.36
N ILE A 146 15.62 6.65 0.22
CA ILE A 146 16.89 7.00 -0.42
C ILE A 146 17.73 7.92 0.49
N VAL A 147 17.13 8.98 1.05
CA VAL A 147 17.82 9.90 1.97
C VAL A 147 18.29 9.18 3.23
N GLY A 148 17.45 8.29 3.78
CA GLY A 148 17.82 7.44 4.90
C GLY A 148 19.00 6.55 4.55
N LEU A 149 18.95 5.84 3.42
CA LEU A 149 20.03 4.97 2.95
C LEU A 149 21.34 5.74 2.80
N LEU A 150 21.34 6.88 2.13
CA LEU A 150 22.53 7.71 1.94
C LEU A 150 23.13 8.17 3.27
N THR A 151 22.28 8.58 4.22
CA THR A 151 22.71 9.05 5.54
C THR A 151 23.34 7.93 6.36
N TYR A 152 22.74 6.74 6.38
CA TYR A 152 23.30 5.59 7.09
C TYR A 152 24.58 5.07 6.43
N LEU A 153 24.67 5.06 5.10
CA LEU A 153 25.90 4.71 4.38
C LEU A 153 27.04 5.68 4.73
N ALA A 154 26.80 6.99 4.66
CA ALA A 154 27.78 7.99 5.04
C ALA A 154 28.22 7.81 6.50
N SER A 155 27.27 7.61 7.42
CA SER A 155 27.57 7.35 8.83
C SER A 155 28.48 6.13 9.02
N VAL A 156 28.17 5.00 8.38
CA VAL A 156 29.02 3.80 8.46
C VAL A 156 30.42 4.06 7.92
N ILE A 157 30.55 4.74 6.78
CA ILE A 157 31.86 5.07 6.17
C ILE A 157 32.72 5.92 7.10
N PHE A 158 32.15 6.90 7.80
CA PHE A 158 32.88 7.74 8.76
C PHE A 158 33.17 7.04 10.09
N LEU A 159 32.26 6.17 10.55
CA LEU A 159 32.39 5.48 11.84
C LEU A 159 33.41 4.33 11.81
N VAL A 160 33.56 3.62 10.68
CA VAL A 160 34.55 2.53 10.54
C VAL A 160 35.99 2.98 10.88
N PRO A 161 36.55 4.04 10.25
CA PRO A 161 37.91 4.48 10.56
C PRO A 161 38.02 5.05 11.98
N ALA A 162 36.99 5.73 12.49
CA ALA A 162 36.97 6.26 13.85
C ALA A 162 37.05 5.12 14.89
N VAL A 163 36.22 4.08 14.75
CA VAL A 163 36.25 2.89 15.62
C VAL A 163 37.57 2.15 15.48
N PHE A 164 38.10 2.03 14.26
CA PHE A 164 39.39 1.38 14.00
C PHE A 164 40.53 2.11 14.73
N LEU A 165 40.67 3.42 14.58
CA LEU A 165 41.74 4.21 15.22
C LEU A 165 41.65 4.14 16.75
N LEU A 166 40.46 4.34 17.33
CA LEU A 166 40.23 4.24 18.77
C LEU A 166 40.48 2.83 19.32
N SER A 167 40.26 1.81 18.49
CA SER A 167 40.50 0.42 18.86
C SER A 167 41.94 0.00 18.63
N TRP A 168 42.69 0.58 17.69
CA TRP A 168 44.03 0.14 17.31
C TRP A 168 45.16 0.84 18.09
N LEU A 169 45.04 2.15 18.30
CA LEU A 169 46.09 2.95 18.91
C LEU A 169 46.22 2.65 20.41
N ARG A 170 47.30 1.95 20.79
CA ARG A 170 47.62 1.57 22.18
C ARG A 170 47.47 2.71 23.19
N PRO A 171 48.00 3.94 22.98
CA PRO A 171 47.88 4.99 24.01
C PRO A 171 46.45 5.47 24.25
N ILE A 172 45.58 5.39 23.23
CA ILE A 172 44.19 5.88 23.29
C ILE A 172 43.25 4.79 23.84
N ARG A 173 43.55 3.52 23.57
CA ARG A 173 42.71 2.37 23.98
C ARG A 173 42.53 2.23 25.51
N TYR A 174 43.54 2.59 26.30
CA TYR A 174 43.55 2.38 27.75
C TYR A 174 43.01 3.57 28.56
N GLN A 175 42.65 4.66 27.89
CA GLN A 175 42.11 5.84 28.54
C GLN A 175 40.59 5.66 28.81
N PRO A 176 40.11 5.86 30.04
CA PRO A 176 38.74 5.54 30.43
C PRO A 176 37.68 6.35 29.65
N MET A 177 37.99 7.60 29.30
CA MET A 177 37.13 8.44 28.48
C MET A 177 36.88 7.82 27.09
N PHE A 178 37.93 7.31 26.44
CA PHE A 178 37.85 6.77 25.09
C PHE A 178 37.24 5.37 25.03
N LEU A 179 37.19 4.65 26.17
CA LEU A 179 36.48 3.38 26.31
C LEU A 179 34.98 3.56 26.05
N LEU A 180 34.35 4.55 26.72
CA LEU A 180 32.92 4.85 26.55
C LEU A 180 32.59 5.25 25.10
N HIS A 181 33.41 6.13 24.52
CA HIS A 181 33.25 6.57 23.13
C HIS A 181 33.32 5.39 22.16
N ARG A 182 34.26 4.46 22.36
CA ARG A 182 34.37 3.25 21.52
C ARG A 182 33.10 2.40 21.58
N HIS A 183 32.54 2.16 22.77
CA HIS A 183 31.32 1.35 22.91
C HIS A 183 30.09 2.05 22.30
N LEU A 184 29.99 3.37 22.43
CA LEU A 184 28.95 4.16 21.77
C LEU A 184 29.06 4.09 20.24
N LEU A 185 30.26 4.37 19.70
CA LEU A 185 30.50 4.36 18.25
C LEU A 185 30.31 2.97 17.65
N LEU A 186 30.71 1.91 18.36
CA LEU A 186 30.46 0.53 17.94
C LEU A 186 28.96 0.20 17.91
N SER A 187 28.18 0.69 18.88
CA SER A 187 26.72 0.52 18.89
C SER A 187 26.05 1.25 17.73
N CYS A 188 26.48 2.49 17.43
CA CYS A 188 26.00 3.25 16.28
C CYS A 188 26.37 2.58 14.94
N LEU A 189 27.60 2.05 14.81
CA LEU A 189 28.05 1.32 13.63
C LEU A 189 27.20 0.07 13.40
N ALA A 190 26.96 -0.73 14.45
CA ALA A 190 26.14 -1.93 14.37
C ALA A 190 24.70 -1.60 13.97
N TYR A 191 24.12 -0.56 14.56
CA TYR A 191 22.78 -0.09 14.22
C TYR A 191 22.67 0.37 12.76
N GLY A 192 23.60 1.22 12.30
CA GLY A 192 23.63 1.68 10.91
C GLY A 192 23.86 0.55 9.91
N GLY A 193 24.73 -0.41 10.24
CA GLY A 193 24.96 -1.61 9.44
C GLY A 193 23.71 -2.50 9.33
N LEU A 194 23.03 -2.75 10.45
CA LEU A 194 21.77 -3.51 10.46
C LEU A 194 20.70 -2.83 9.61
N TYR A 195 20.55 -1.49 9.70
CA TYR A 195 19.63 -0.75 8.85
C TYR A 195 19.94 -0.94 7.36
N VAL A 196 21.18 -0.74 6.93
CA VAL A 196 21.59 -0.92 5.52
C VAL A 196 21.32 -2.34 5.04
N VAL A 197 21.61 -3.35 5.86
CA VAL A 197 21.33 -4.76 5.55
C VAL A 197 19.83 -4.99 5.37
N THR A 198 18.99 -4.49 6.29
CA THR A 198 17.53 -4.64 6.17
C THR A 198 16.99 -4.01 4.90
N VAL A 199 17.42 -2.78 4.58
CA VAL A 199 17.00 -2.08 3.36
C VAL A 199 17.47 -2.84 2.11
N ALA A 200 18.70 -3.37 2.11
CA ALA A 200 19.18 -4.18 0.99
C ALA A 200 18.37 -5.47 0.78
N PHE A 201 17.92 -6.12 1.86
CA PHE A 201 16.98 -7.25 1.77
C PHE A 201 15.62 -6.82 1.23
N TYR A 202 15.04 -5.73 1.75
CA TYR A 202 13.74 -5.21 1.30
C TYR A 202 13.73 -4.71 -0.14
N ILE A 203 14.85 -4.22 -0.69
CA ILE A 203 14.93 -3.80 -2.09
C ILE A 203 15.06 -5.02 -3.02
N ARG A 204 15.73 -6.09 -2.58
CA ARG A 204 15.93 -7.29 -3.39
C ARG A 204 14.65 -8.11 -3.51
N ASP A 205 13.89 -8.18 -2.44
CA ASP A 205 12.60 -8.84 -2.41
C ASP A 205 11.54 -7.76 -2.64
N ASP A 206 10.94 -7.65 -3.83
CA ASP A 206 9.82 -6.73 -4.13
C ASP A 206 8.63 -6.96 -3.15
N ALA A 207 8.75 -6.49 -1.91
CA ALA A 207 7.84 -6.79 -0.83
C ALA A 207 6.78 -5.68 -0.74
N PRO A 208 5.50 -5.97 -1.03
CA PRO A 208 4.42 -4.98 -1.04
C PRO A 208 3.94 -4.58 0.36
N LEU A 209 4.82 -4.55 1.36
CA LEU A 209 4.46 -4.33 2.78
C LEU A 209 5.20 -3.13 3.42
N SER A 210 5.60 -2.14 2.63
CA SER A 210 6.27 -0.93 3.13
C SER A 210 5.36 -0.01 3.97
N TYR A 211 4.03 -0.22 3.96
CA TYR A 211 3.09 0.58 4.74
C TYR A 211 3.06 0.23 6.23
N GLN A 212 3.33 -1.03 6.62
CA GLN A 212 3.20 -1.46 8.02
C GLN A 212 4.45 -1.21 8.87
N ILE A 213 5.60 -0.92 8.26
CA ILE A 213 6.87 -0.74 8.99
C ILE A 213 6.94 0.65 9.66
N SER A 214 6.25 1.66 9.13
CA SER A 214 6.26 3.01 9.71
C SER A 214 5.49 3.14 11.05
N GLN A 215 4.71 2.13 11.45
CA GLN A 215 3.99 2.16 12.74
C GLN A 215 4.69 1.37 13.87
N ASN A 216 5.75 0.61 13.59
CA ASN A 216 6.34 -0.33 14.56
C ASN A 216 7.81 -0.07 14.94
N HIS A 217 8.35 1.12 14.68
CA HIS A 217 9.73 1.47 15.09
C HIS A 217 9.92 1.71 16.61
N VAL A 218 9.08 1.08 17.45
CA VAL A 218 9.40 0.75 18.85
C VAL A 218 9.09 -0.73 19.09
N SER A 219 9.85 -1.61 18.44
CA SER A 219 10.02 -2.99 18.92
C SER A 219 11.47 -3.41 18.71
N LEU A 220 12.27 -2.89 19.64
CA LEU A 220 13.55 -3.45 20.04
C LEU A 220 13.42 -4.97 20.20
N PHE A 221 14.37 -5.73 19.64
CA PHE A 221 14.84 -7.04 20.12
C PHE A 221 13.79 -8.16 20.30
N TRP A 222 14.13 -9.37 19.82
CA TRP A 222 13.40 -10.65 19.97
C TRP A 222 12.39 -11.03 18.89
N THR A 223 12.90 -11.49 17.75
CA THR A 223 12.34 -12.69 17.08
C THR A 223 13.48 -13.58 16.58
N LEU A 224 14.25 -14.14 17.51
CA LEU A 224 14.87 -15.44 17.28
C LEU A 224 13.72 -16.43 17.12
N LYS A 225 13.53 -17.00 15.92
CA LYS A 225 12.74 -18.22 15.75
C LYS A 225 13.59 -19.42 16.18
N PRO A 226 13.29 -20.13 17.27
CA PRO A 226 13.63 -21.54 17.35
C PRO A 226 12.52 -22.34 16.64
N LYS A 227 12.90 -23.10 15.62
CA LYS A 227 12.14 -24.29 15.21
C LYS A 227 12.08 -25.21 16.43
N ILE A 228 10.89 -25.52 16.92
CA ILE A 228 10.66 -26.68 17.79
C ILE A 228 9.74 -27.60 16.99
N ASN A 229 10.31 -28.71 16.54
CA ASN A 229 9.57 -29.91 16.13
C ASN A 229 9.03 -30.57 17.39
N TYR A 230 7.73 -30.87 17.40
CA TYR A 230 7.18 -32.14 17.85
C TYR A 230 5.90 -32.41 17.04
#